data_AF-A0A1U7YZQ8-F1
#
_entry.id   AF-A0A1U7YZQ8-F1
#
_cell.length_a   1.000
_cell.length_b   1.000
_cell.length_c   1.000
_cell.angle_alpha   90.00
_cell.angle_beta   90.00
_cell.angle_gamma   90.00
#
_symmetry.space_group_name_H-M   'P 1'
#
loop_
_entity.id
_entity.type
_entity.pdbx_description
1 polymer ?
#
loop_
_entity_poly.entity_id
_entity_poly.type
_entity_poly.pdbx_seq_one_letter_code
_entity_poly.pdbx_strand_id
1 'polypeptide(L)'
;MFWLVMPIGSVGKVSLVVVETLGINPTDTRVGGIKLGVNYQYVLNTKGSTPAEVLGIDYKATLKPALDEFMDNIKKSSKAKLEELISLQQQSVENASKIESKRNRLAALQSRIDEGEAQLNLLKKEIEDYTSRCAVEAKRMLEDVQREEHNLDLVEKESEEFLKTSKLKLHDVIKQCDEETQMCARELLMLIDTVSKHKEYMESTISQMKNELLETTGAVADAHKASLKLQFGSIFN
;
A
#
# COMPACT_ATOMS: atom_id res chain seq x y z
N MET A 1 9.55 -36.79 -14.54
CA MET A 1 9.59 -36.46 -13.10
C MET A 1 8.37 -37.10 -12.47
N PHE A 2 8.50 -38.33 -11.97
CA PHE A 2 7.38 -39.09 -11.41
C PHE A 2 7.18 -38.69 -9.95
N TRP A 3 6.01 -38.15 -9.65
CA TRP A 3 5.51 -38.00 -8.28
C TRP A 3 4.98 -39.35 -7.82
N LEU A 4 5.45 -39.84 -6.67
CA LEU A 4 4.74 -40.84 -5.89
C LEU A 4 4.50 -40.26 -4.50
N VAL A 5 3.35 -39.61 -4.35
CA VAL A 5 2.72 -39.36 -3.06
C VAL A 5 2.24 -40.72 -2.55
N MET A 6 2.67 -41.12 -1.35
CA MET A 6 1.96 -42.14 -0.59
C MET A 6 1.23 -41.49 0.59
N PRO A 7 -0.07 -41.76 0.76
CA PRO A 7 -0.84 -41.26 1.88
C PRO A 7 -0.53 -42.06 3.15
N ILE A 8 -0.45 -41.34 4.27
CA ILE A 8 -0.58 -41.89 5.61
C ILE A 8 -2.05 -42.28 5.79
N GLY A 9 -2.29 -43.56 6.10
CA GLY A 9 -3.60 -43.99 6.59
C GLY A 9 -4.00 -45.38 6.12
N SER A 10 -3.48 -46.43 6.76
CA SER A 10 -4.35 -47.54 7.14
C SER A 10 -3.74 -48.33 8.28
N VAL A 11 -4.59 -48.55 9.26
CA VAL A 11 -4.40 -49.38 10.44
C VAL A 11 -4.17 -50.82 9.97
N GLY A 12 -2.93 -51.16 9.67
CA GLY A 12 -2.49 -52.52 9.39
C GLY A 12 -1.67 -53.00 10.56
N LYS A 13 -2.20 -53.95 11.33
CA LYS A 13 -1.44 -54.74 12.29
C LYS A 13 -0.07 -55.08 11.67
N VAL A 14 1.00 -54.45 12.14
CA VAL A 14 2.33 -54.99 11.94
C VAL A 14 2.40 -56.17 12.90
N SER A 15 1.91 -57.31 12.42
CA SER A 15 2.29 -58.60 12.94
C SER A 15 3.81 -58.62 12.90
N LEU A 16 4.41 -58.37 14.07
CA LEU A 16 5.82 -58.65 14.29
C LEU A 16 5.93 -60.17 14.14
N VAL A 17 6.23 -60.61 12.92
CA VAL A 17 6.68 -61.96 12.67
C VAL A 17 8.06 -62.04 13.31
N VAL A 18 8.08 -62.28 14.61
CA VAL A 18 9.21 -62.88 15.28
C VAL A 18 9.27 -64.29 14.69
N VAL A 19 10.04 -64.44 13.60
CA VAL A 19 10.48 -65.77 13.18
C VAL A 19 11.39 -66.24 14.29
N GLU A 20 10.80 -67.03 15.19
CA GLU A 20 11.49 -67.89 16.14
C GLU A 20 12.64 -68.60 15.42
N THR A 21 13.86 -68.16 15.69
CA THR A 21 15.06 -68.98 15.51
C THR A 21 15.34 -69.76 16.79
N LEU A 22 14.29 -70.42 17.28
CA LEU A 22 14.39 -71.59 18.13
C LEU A 22 13.45 -72.60 17.48
N GLY A 23 14.01 -73.45 16.62
CA GLY A 23 13.28 -74.54 16.00
C GLY A 23 12.89 -75.58 17.04
N ILE A 24 11.85 -75.33 17.83
CA ILE A 24 11.05 -76.31 18.55
C ILE A 24 9.63 -75.73 18.70
N ASN A 25 8.72 -76.06 17.78
CA ASN A 25 7.28 -75.89 18.01
C ASN A 25 6.69 -77.19 18.58
N PRO A 26 5.93 -77.14 19.69
CA PRO A 26 5.46 -78.32 20.41
C PRO A 26 3.97 -78.60 20.14
N THR A 27 3.65 -79.49 19.21
CA THR A 27 2.36 -80.22 19.21
C THR A 27 2.48 -81.50 18.39
N ASP A 28 2.93 -82.59 19.02
CA ASP A 28 2.38 -83.92 18.73
C ASP A 28 2.56 -84.81 19.97
N THR A 29 1.45 -85.08 20.64
CA THR A 29 1.36 -86.00 21.78
C THR A 29 1.60 -87.42 21.28
N ARG A 30 2.85 -87.88 21.32
CA ARG A 30 3.20 -89.30 21.43
C ARG A 30 4.62 -89.44 21.98
N VAL A 31 4.73 -90.07 23.14
CA VAL A 31 6.00 -90.48 23.75
C VAL A 31 6.77 -91.32 22.72
N GLY A 32 7.84 -90.77 22.17
CA GLY A 32 8.63 -91.42 21.12
C GLY A 32 9.88 -90.61 20.80
N GLY A 33 11.05 -91.19 21.10
CA GLY A 33 12.37 -90.56 21.11
C GLY A 33 12.74 -89.66 19.91
N ILE A 34 13.57 -88.66 20.22
CA ILE A 34 14.33 -87.86 19.26
C ILE A 34 15.14 -88.81 18.39
N LYS A 35 14.75 -88.97 17.12
CA LYS A 35 15.46 -89.80 16.15
C LYS A 35 16.65 -89.01 15.62
N LEU A 36 17.76 -89.06 16.34
CA LEU A 36 19.07 -88.66 15.81
C LEU A 36 19.39 -89.58 14.63
N GLY A 37 19.27 -89.06 13.41
CA GLY A 37 19.56 -89.74 12.14
C GLY A 37 21.04 -89.99 11.89
N VAL A 38 21.78 -90.45 12.91
CA VAL A 38 23.16 -90.91 12.79
C VAL A 38 23.25 -92.23 13.56
N ASN A 39 23.34 -93.35 12.84
CA ASN A 39 23.60 -94.66 13.45
C ASN A 39 25.05 -94.69 13.94
N TYR A 40 25.27 -94.33 15.20
CA TYR A 40 26.57 -94.54 15.84
C TYR A 40 26.71 -96.03 16.17
N GLN A 41 27.60 -96.73 15.46
CA GLN A 41 27.98 -98.11 15.78
C GLN A 41 29.23 -98.08 16.66
N TYR A 42 29.04 -98.28 17.97
CA TYR A 42 30.15 -98.32 18.92
C TYR A 42 30.80 -99.71 18.90
N VAL A 43 32.07 -99.78 18.51
CA VAL A 43 32.88 -101.00 18.57
C VAL A 43 33.53 -101.06 19.96
N LEU A 44 32.93 -101.84 20.86
CA LEU A 44 33.43 -102.02 22.23
C LEU A 44 34.46 -103.14 22.28
N ASN A 45 35.51 -102.94 23.08
CA ASN A 45 36.51 -103.97 23.31
C ASN A 45 35.99 -104.98 24.33
N THR A 46 35.64 -106.18 23.86
CA THR A 46 35.03 -107.26 24.69
C THR A 46 36.02 -107.92 25.65
N LYS A 47 37.31 -107.59 25.59
CA LYS A 47 38.37 -108.14 26.46
C LYS A 47 38.80 -107.19 27.59
N GLY A 48 38.21 -106.00 27.69
CA GLY A 48 38.50 -105.02 28.74
C GLY A 48 37.85 -105.39 30.08
N SER A 49 38.57 -105.21 31.19
CA SER A 49 38.08 -105.47 32.56
C SER A 49 37.65 -104.18 33.27
N THR A 50 38.02 -103.02 32.72
CA THR A 50 37.66 -101.70 33.24
C THR A 50 36.89 -100.87 32.20
N PRO A 51 36.05 -99.90 32.61
CA PRO A 51 35.27 -99.07 31.67
C PRO A 51 36.12 -98.36 30.61
N ALA A 52 37.35 -97.95 30.95
CA ALA A 52 38.27 -97.31 30.01
C ALA A 52 38.81 -98.29 28.95
N GLU A 53 39.05 -99.55 29.31
CA GLU A 53 39.50 -100.60 28.38
C GLU A 53 38.39 -101.08 27.44
N VAL A 54 37.13 -101.03 27.90
CA VAL A 54 35.94 -101.43 27.12
C VAL A 54 35.50 -100.32 26.15
N LEU A 55 35.51 -99.06 26.59
CA LEU A 55 35.09 -97.89 25.80
C LEU A 55 36.24 -97.28 24.97
N GLY A 56 37.49 -97.71 25.19
CA GLY A 56 38.69 -97.15 24.54
C GLY A 56 39.07 -95.74 25.01
N ILE A 57 38.28 -95.13 25.89
CA ILE A 57 38.49 -93.80 26.48
C ILE A 57 38.10 -93.83 27.96
N ASP A 58 38.83 -93.11 28.81
CA ASP A 58 38.45 -92.96 30.21
C ASP A 58 37.26 -91.98 30.33
N TYR A 59 36.09 -92.53 30.67
CA TYR A 59 34.88 -91.75 30.89
C TYR A 59 35.07 -90.64 31.94
N LYS A 60 35.76 -90.93 33.04
CA LYS A 60 35.86 -90.06 34.21
C LYS A 60 37.00 -89.04 34.07
N ALA A 61 38.10 -89.44 33.44
CA ALA A 61 39.28 -88.58 33.27
C ALA A 61 39.31 -87.81 31.95
N THR A 62 38.61 -88.26 30.90
CA THR A 62 38.69 -87.64 29.56
C THR A 62 37.34 -87.17 29.04
N LEU A 63 36.32 -88.05 29.00
CA LEU A 63 35.03 -87.69 28.38
C LEU A 63 34.25 -86.66 29.20
N LYS A 64 34.12 -86.88 30.51
CA LYS A 64 33.36 -85.99 31.40
C LYS A 64 33.95 -84.57 31.46
N PRO A 65 35.27 -84.38 31.67
CA PRO A 65 35.87 -83.04 31.61
C PRO A 65 35.69 -82.34 30.27
N ALA A 66 35.79 -83.05 29.14
CA ALA A 66 35.57 -82.46 27.82
C ALA A 66 34.11 -82.00 27.60
N LEU A 67 33.14 -82.76 28.12
CA LEU A 67 31.73 -82.36 28.11
C LEU A 67 31.45 -81.15 29.02
N ASP A 68 32.07 -81.10 30.20
CA ASP A 68 31.96 -79.98 31.12
C ASP A 68 32.58 -78.70 30.51
N GLU A 69 33.76 -78.80 29.88
CA GLU A 69 34.40 -77.71 29.14
C GLU A 69 33.54 -77.21 27.98
N PHE A 70 32.97 -78.13 27.18
CA PHE A 70 32.08 -77.78 26.08
C PHE A 70 30.83 -77.05 26.58
N MET A 71 30.21 -77.55 27.66
CA MET A 71 29.06 -76.93 28.29
C MET A 71 29.37 -75.51 28.81
N ASP A 72 30.52 -75.33 29.46
CA ASP A 72 30.93 -74.03 29.98
C ASP A 72 31.29 -73.03 28.88
N ASN A 73 31.91 -73.49 27.79
CA ASN A 73 32.12 -72.68 26.58
C ASN A 73 30.79 -72.24 25.96
N ILE A 74 29.78 -73.13 25.88
CA ILE A 74 28.44 -72.75 25.42
C ILE A 74 27.85 -71.67 26.32
N LYS A 75 27.85 -71.86 27.64
CA LYS A 75 27.32 -70.86 28.61
C LYS A 75 28.03 -69.52 28.49
N LYS A 76 29.35 -69.53 28.35
CA LYS A 76 30.14 -68.30 28.19
C LYS A 76 29.79 -67.59 26.89
N SER A 77 29.69 -68.34 25.78
CA SER A 77 29.32 -67.78 24.48
C SER A 77 27.88 -67.26 24.44
N SER A 78 26.94 -67.96 25.09
CA SER A 78 25.54 -67.56 25.14
C SER A 78 25.35 -66.32 26.01
N LYS A 79 26.06 -66.22 27.13
CA LYS A 79 26.09 -65.02 27.97
C LYS A 79 26.64 -63.82 27.21
N ALA A 80 27.76 -63.97 26.50
CA ALA A 80 28.35 -62.90 25.70
C ALA A 80 27.39 -62.40 24.59
N LYS A 81 26.73 -63.31 23.88
CA LYS A 81 25.70 -62.96 22.88
C LYS A 81 24.49 -62.25 23.50
N LEU A 82 24.08 -62.66 24.69
CA LEU A 82 22.97 -62.02 25.40
C LEU A 82 23.33 -60.57 25.78
N GLU A 83 24.54 -60.34 26.30
CA GLU A 83 25.03 -58.99 26.61
C GLU A 83 25.12 -58.10 25.35
N GLU A 84 25.58 -58.65 24.23
CA GLU A 84 25.60 -57.95 22.94
C GLU A 84 24.17 -57.60 22.47
N LEU A 85 23.21 -58.52 22.55
CA LEU A 85 21.81 -58.28 22.21
C LEU A 85 21.19 -57.18 23.08
N ILE A 86 21.48 -57.16 24.38
CA ILE A 86 21.01 -56.10 25.30
C ILE A 86 21.58 -54.74 24.87
N SER A 87 22.89 -54.68 24.55
CA SER A 87 23.54 -53.45 24.08
C SER A 87 22.93 -52.94 22.77
N LEU A 88 22.74 -53.83 21.79
CA LEU A 88 22.10 -53.50 20.52
C LEU A 88 20.65 -53.05 20.70
N GLN A 89 19.90 -53.67 21.61
CA GLN A 89 18.54 -53.26 21.92
C GLN A 89 18.49 -51.86 22.56
N GLN A 90 19.38 -51.58 23.51
CA GLN A 90 19.53 -50.25 24.12
C GLN A 90 19.85 -49.19 23.05
N GLN A 91 20.81 -49.48 22.18
CA GLN A 91 21.21 -48.58 21.09
C GLN A 91 20.08 -48.36 20.08
N SER A 92 19.30 -49.40 19.77
CA SER A 92 18.15 -49.32 18.87
C SER A 92 17.07 -48.37 19.42
N VAL A 93 16.75 -48.47 20.72
CA VAL A 93 15.79 -47.57 21.39
C VAL A 93 16.30 -46.13 21.39
N GLU A 94 17.57 -45.90 21.72
CA GLU A 94 18.16 -44.56 21.69
C GLU A 94 18.11 -43.97 20.27
N ASN A 95 18.46 -44.76 19.25
CA ASN A 95 18.40 -44.33 17.85
C ASN A 95 16.97 -44.01 17.41
N ALA A 96 15.98 -44.81 17.82
CA ALA A 96 14.57 -44.54 17.55
C ALA A 96 14.14 -43.18 18.14
N SER A 97 14.52 -42.88 19.39
CA SER A 97 14.23 -41.58 20.02
C SER A 97 14.88 -40.39 19.27
N LYS A 98 16.12 -40.57 18.80
CA LYS A 98 16.83 -39.54 18.01
C LYS A 98 16.15 -39.32 16.66
N ILE A 99 15.72 -40.38 15.98
CA ILE A 99 14.98 -40.27 14.70
C ILE A 99 13.68 -39.50 14.91
N GLU A 100 12.92 -39.82 15.96
CA GLU A 100 11.66 -39.15 16.24
C GLU A 100 11.86 -37.66 16.57
N SER A 101 12.87 -37.32 17.37
CA SER A 101 13.20 -35.91 17.65
C SER A 101 13.55 -35.12 16.37
N LYS A 102 14.31 -35.72 15.44
CA LYS A 102 14.66 -35.09 14.16
C LYS A 102 13.43 -34.94 13.27
N ARG A 103 12.52 -35.92 13.27
CA ARG A 103 11.27 -35.88 12.52
C ARG A 103 10.38 -34.73 12.96
N ASN A 104 10.23 -34.55 14.28
CA ASN A 104 9.47 -33.42 14.85
C ASN A 104 10.09 -32.07 14.50
N ARG A 105 11.43 -31.97 14.55
CA ARG A 105 12.13 -30.75 14.13
C ARG A 105 11.94 -30.45 12.63
N LEU A 106 11.98 -31.47 11.78
CA LEU A 106 11.72 -31.31 10.34
C LEU A 106 10.28 -30.84 10.08
N ALA A 107 9.28 -31.41 10.76
CA ALA A 107 7.89 -30.97 10.64
C ALA A 107 7.72 -29.49 11.05
N ALA A 108 8.35 -29.07 12.16
CA ALA A 108 8.32 -27.67 12.60
C ALA A 108 9.00 -26.73 11.60
N LEU A 109 10.12 -27.14 11.00
CA LEU A 109 10.80 -26.35 9.96
C LEU A 109 9.95 -26.26 8.69
N GLN A 110 9.31 -27.36 8.26
CA GLN A 110 8.42 -27.35 7.11
C GLN A 110 7.25 -26.39 7.32
N SER A 111 6.60 -26.44 8.48
CA SER A 111 5.51 -25.51 8.81
C SER A 111 5.94 -24.04 8.75
N ARG A 112 7.17 -23.72 9.15
CA ARG A 112 7.71 -22.35 9.05
C ARG A 112 8.04 -21.93 7.63
N ILE A 113 8.46 -22.88 6.78
CA ILE A 113 8.65 -22.64 5.34
C ILE A 113 7.30 -22.32 4.72
N ASP A 114 6.29 -23.15 4.96
CA ASP A 114 4.95 -22.98 4.41
C ASP A 114 4.32 -21.63 4.84
N GLU A 115 4.51 -21.24 6.11
CA GLU A 115 4.08 -19.92 6.61
C GLU A 115 4.81 -18.78 5.89
N GLY A 116 6.14 -18.89 5.73
CA GLY A 116 6.94 -17.88 5.01
C GLY A 116 6.54 -17.74 3.55
N GLU A 117 6.24 -18.85 2.86
CA GLU A 117 5.73 -18.85 1.49
C GLU A 117 4.36 -18.19 1.39
N ALA A 118 3.45 -18.46 2.34
CA ALA A 118 2.15 -17.82 2.39
C ALA A 118 2.26 -16.28 2.57
N GLN A 119 3.14 -15.84 3.48
CA GLN A 119 3.40 -14.41 3.69
C GLN A 119 4.02 -13.74 2.46
N LEU A 120 4.98 -14.39 1.79
CA LEU A 120 5.56 -13.89 0.55
C LEU A 120 4.53 -13.75 -0.57
N ASN A 121 3.65 -14.73 -0.73
CA ASN A 121 2.58 -14.67 -1.73
C ASN A 121 1.59 -13.53 -1.45
N LEU A 122 1.24 -13.31 -0.19
CA LEU A 122 0.39 -12.20 0.23
C LEU A 122 1.05 -10.85 -0.07
N LEU A 123 2.31 -10.68 0.34
CA LEU A 123 3.07 -9.45 0.10
C LEU A 123 3.23 -9.16 -1.40
N LYS A 124 3.51 -10.19 -2.21
CA LYS A 124 3.60 -10.05 -3.66
C LYS A 124 2.30 -9.51 -4.27
N LYS A 125 1.15 -10.02 -3.83
CA LYS A 125 -0.16 -9.55 -4.27
C LYS A 125 -0.42 -8.11 -3.84
N GLU A 126 -0.09 -7.76 -2.61
CA GLU A 126 -0.25 -6.39 -2.10
C GLU A 126 0.61 -5.39 -2.89
N ILE A 127 1.86 -5.75 -3.21
CA ILE A 127 2.74 -4.93 -4.04
C ILE A 127 2.16 -4.74 -5.45
N GLU A 128 1.63 -5.80 -6.06
CA GLU A 128 1.01 -5.74 -7.39
C GLU A 128 -0.24 -4.85 -7.38
N ASP A 129 -1.13 -5.03 -6.40
CA ASP A 129 -2.34 -4.22 -6.23
C ASP A 129 -2.00 -2.74 -5.97
N TYR A 130 -1.01 -2.46 -5.13
CA TYR A 130 -0.53 -1.11 -4.86
C TYR A 130 0.07 -0.46 -6.11
N THR A 131 0.92 -1.19 -6.84
CA THR A 131 1.54 -0.72 -8.08
C THR A 131 0.49 -0.39 -9.13
N SER A 132 -0.50 -1.26 -9.30
CA SER A 132 -1.63 -1.06 -10.21
C SER A 132 -2.44 0.19 -9.84
N ARG A 133 -2.82 0.34 -8.56
CA ARG A 133 -3.52 1.53 -8.06
C ARG A 133 -2.72 2.81 -8.31
N CYS A 134 -1.43 2.79 -7.98
CA CYS A 134 -0.55 3.94 -8.18
C CYS A 134 -0.48 4.35 -9.65
N ALA A 135 -0.37 3.39 -10.57
CA ALA A 135 -0.36 3.66 -12.01
C ALA A 135 -1.68 4.28 -12.50
N VAL A 136 -2.82 3.77 -12.03
CA VAL A 136 -4.15 4.32 -12.37
C VAL A 136 -4.32 5.73 -11.81
N GLU A 137 -3.91 5.95 -10.56
CA GLU A 137 -3.99 7.25 -9.89
C GLU A 137 -3.09 8.30 -10.54
N ALA A 138 -1.85 7.94 -10.88
CA ALA A 138 -0.94 8.82 -11.61
C ALA A 138 -1.50 9.21 -12.99
N LYS A 139 -2.11 8.26 -13.71
CA LYS A 139 -2.75 8.53 -15.00
C LYS A 139 -3.94 9.49 -14.85
N ARG A 140 -4.80 9.25 -13.85
CA ARG A 140 -5.94 10.13 -13.55
C ARG A 140 -5.47 11.56 -13.23
N MET A 141 -4.46 11.70 -12.38
CA MET A 141 -3.90 13.01 -12.03
C MET A 141 -3.34 13.75 -13.26
N LEU A 142 -2.67 13.04 -14.17
CA LEU A 142 -2.19 13.63 -15.41
C LEU A 142 -3.34 14.13 -16.29
N GLU A 143 -4.39 13.31 -16.45
CA GLU A 143 -5.59 13.69 -17.22
C GLU A 143 -6.31 14.90 -16.60
N ASP A 144 -6.38 14.98 -15.27
CA ASP A 144 -6.98 16.11 -14.55
C ASP A 144 -6.16 17.39 -14.73
N VAL A 145 -4.82 17.31 -14.62
CA VAL A 145 -3.93 18.47 -14.86
C VAL A 145 -4.05 18.97 -16.29
N GLN A 146 -4.07 18.09 -17.28
CA GLN A 146 -4.23 18.47 -18.69
C GLN A 146 -5.58 19.15 -18.96
N ARG A 147 -6.64 18.67 -18.31
CA ARG A 147 -7.97 19.28 -18.40
C ARG A 147 -7.96 20.69 -17.80
N GLU A 148 -7.39 20.85 -16.61
CA GLU A 148 -7.34 22.15 -15.94
C GLU A 148 -6.43 23.15 -16.67
N GLU A 149 -5.32 22.69 -17.25
CA GLU A 149 -4.48 23.50 -18.13
C GLU A 149 -5.28 24.05 -19.33
N HIS A 150 -6.08 23.20 -19.98
CA HIS A 150 -6.94 23.64 -21.08
C HIS A 150 -8.04 24.62 -20.62
N ASN A 151 -8.66 24.37 -19.46
CA ASN A 151 -9.66 25.28 -18.89
C ASN A 151 -9.05 26.64 -18.58
N LEU A 152 -7.82 26.69 -18.05
CA LEU A 152 -7.11 27.93 -17.75
C LEU A 152 -6.82 28.73 -19.03
N ASP A 153 -6.36 28.09 -20.10
CA ASP A 153 -6.13 28.74 -21.40
C ASP A 153 -7.43 29.35 -21.98
N LEU A 154 -8.57 28.67 -21.80
CA LEU A 154 -9.87 29.20 -22.22
C LEU A 154 -10.27 30.43 -21.39
N VAL A 155 -10.18 30.35 -20.06
CA VAL A 155 -10.51 31.47 -19.17
C VAL A 155 -9.57 32.66 -19.39
N GLU A 156 -8.29 32.41 -19.65
CA GLU A 156 -7.31 33.44 -19.99
C GLU A 156 -7.75 34.19 -21.26
N LYS A 157 -8.06 33.48 -22.34
CA LYS A 157 -8.57 34.08 -23.59
C LYS A 157 -9.86 34.87 -23.39
N GLU A 158 -10.83 34.32 -22.66
CA GLU A 158 -12.07 35.02 -22.34
C GLU A 158 -11.81 36.32 -21.57
N SER A 159 -10.87 36.28 -20.62
CA SER A 159 -10.48 37.45 -19.83
C SER A 159 -9.77 38.52 -20.67
N GLU A 160 -8.92 38.12 -21.62
CA GLU A 160 -8.27 39.03 -22.56
C GLU A 160 -9.27 39.72 -23.49
N GLU A 161 -10.22 38.95 -24.02
CA GLU A 161 -11.30 39.48 -24.87
C GLU A 161 -12.21 40.43 -24.09
N PHE A 162 -12.56 40.08 -22.85
CA PHE A 162 -13.33 40.95 -21.96
C PHE A 162 -12.59 42.25 -21.67
N LEU A 163 -11.29 42.17 -21.35
CA LEU A 163 -10.45 43.34 -21.11
C LEU A 163 -10.38 44.26 -22.33
N LYS A 164 -10.15 43.69 -23.52
CA LYS A 164 -10.10 44.43 -24.78
C LYS A 164 -11.43 45.15 -25.05
N THR A 165 -12.55 44.43 -24.89
CA THR A 165 -13.89 44.98 -25.09
C THR A 165 -14.21 46.09 -24.10
N SER A 166 -13.87 45.91 -22.83
CA SER A 166 -14.07 46.92 -21.79
C SER A 166 -13.25 48.18 -22.03
N LYS A 167 -11.97 48.04 -22.43
CA LYS A 167 -11.10 49.17 -22.79
C LYS A 167 -11.68 49.99 -23.96
N LEU A 168 -12.19 49.33 -24.99
CA LEU A 168 -12.83 50.01 -26.12
C LEU A 168 -14.08 50.79 -25.67
N LYS A 169 -14.98 50.15 -24.92
CA LYS A 169 -16.17 50.82 -24.37
C LYS A 169 -15.82 52.03 -23.50
N LEU A 170 -14.80 51.92 -22.65
CA LEU A 170 -14.35 53.02 -21.82
C LEU A 170 -13.85 54.20 -22.66
N HIS A 171 -13.05 53.92 -23.69
CA HIS A 171 -12.56 54.95 -24.60
C HIS A 171 -13.71 55.67 -25.33
N ASP A 172 -14.73 54.93 -25.78
CA ASP A 172 -15.90 55.51 -26.44
C ASP A 172 -16.70 56.41 -25.49
N VAL A 173 -16.90 55.98 -24.23
CA VAL A 173 -17.58 56.79 -23.20
C VAL A 173 -16.80 58.06 -22.87
N ILE A 174 -15.47 57.98 -22.73
CA ILE A 174 -14.62 59.15 -22.49
C ILE A 174 -14.77 60.15 -23.64
N LYS A 175 -14.68 59.66 -24.88
CA LYS A 175 -14.82 60.51 -26.08
C LYS A 175 -16.19 61.20 -26.12
N GLN A 176 -17.27 60.46 -25.88
CA GLN A 176 -18.62 61.03 -25.84
C GLN A 176 -18.75 62.09 -24.73
N CYS A 177 -18.23 61.82 -23.54
CA CYS A 177 -18.26 62.76 -22.42
C CYS A 177 -17.49 64.05 -22.73
N ASP A 178 -16.33 63.95 -23.38
CA ASP A 178 -15.55 65.10 -23.83
C ASP A 178 -16.31 65.93 -24.86
N GLU A 179 -16.95 65.28 -25.84
CA GLU A 179 -17.78 65.94 -26.86
C GLU A 179 -18.97 66.69 -26.24
N GLU A 180 -19.70 66.05 -25.32
CA GLU A 180 -20.82 66.66 -24.58
C GLU A 180 -20.34 67.84 -23.72
N THR A 181 -19.23 67.68 -23.01
CA THR A 181 -18.64 68.74 -22.17
C THR A 181 -18.24 69.96 -23.02
N GLN A 182 -17.61 69.73 -24.18
CA GLN A 182 -17.23 70.80 -25.10
C GLN A 182 -18.46 71.49 -25.71
N MET A 183 -19.53 70.75 -26.02
CA MET A 183 -20.78 71.31 -26.52
C MET A 183 -21.39 72.26 -25.48
N CYS A 184 -21.56 71.81 -24.23
CA CYS A 184 -22.08 72.64 -23.15
C CYS A 184 -21.21 73.88 -22.89
N ALA A 185 -19.88 73.75 -22.95
CA ALA A 185 -18.98 74.89 -22.78
C ALA A 185 -19.18 75.95 -23.88
N ARG A 186 -19.38 75.54 -25.14
CA ARG A 186 -19.67 76.45 -26.27
C ARG A 186 -21.02 77.13 -26.10
N GLU A 187 -22.06 76.40 -25.70
CA GLU A 187 -23.39 76.95 -25.44
C GLU A 187 -23.37 78.00 -24.33
N LEU A 188 -22.66 77.72 -23.23
CA LEU A 188 -22.47 78.66 -22.13
C LEU A 188 -21.73 79.92 -22.60
N LEU A 189 -20.69 79.79 -23.43
CA LEU A 189 -19.98 80.93 -24.00
C LEU A 189 -20.91 81.81 -24.84
N MET A 190 -21.71 81.21 -25.73
CA MET A 190 -22.68 81.95 -26.55
C MET A 190 -23.73 82.67 -25.70
N LEU A 191 -24.18 82.04 -24.61
CA LEU A 191 -25.12 82.65 -23.67
C LEU A 191 -24.48 83.85 -22.97
N ILE A 192 -23.26 83.71 -22.46
CA ILE A 192 -22.49 84.80 -21.83
C ILE A 192 -22.33 85.97 -22.80
N ASP A 193 -21.96 85.71 -24.06
CA ASP A 193 -21.82 86.75 -25.08
C ASP A 193 -23.16 87.48 -25.34
N THR A 194 -24.26 86.74 -25.40
CA THR A 194 -25.59 87.30 -25.63
C THR A 194 -26.06 88.16 -24.45
N VAL A 195 -25.86 87.67 -23.22
CA VAL A 195 -26.17 88.42 -21.99
C VAL A 195 -25.30 89.67 -21.88
N SER A 196 -24.03 89.58 -22.26
CA SER A 196 -23.11 90.73 -22.26
C SER A 196 -23.55 91.81 -23.24
N LYS A 197 -23.90 91.44 -24.48
CA LYS A 197 -24.45 92.37 -25.49
C LYS A 197 -25.75 93.02 -25.02
N HIS A 198 -26.64 92.26 -24.40
CA HIS A 198 -27.89 92.81 -23.87
C HIS A 198 -27.62 93.80 -22.73
N LYS A 199 -26.68 93.48 -21.83
CA LYS A 199 -26.25 94.39 -20.76
C LYS A 199 -25.72 95.72 -21.34
N GLU A 200 -24.82 95.67 -22.32
CA GLU A 200 -24.27 96.86 -22.97
C GLU A 200 -25.36 97.73 -23.63
N TYR A 201 -26.30 97.09 -24.35
CA TYR A 201 -27.45 97.77 -24.95
C TYR A 201 -28.32 98.48 -23.90
N MET A 202 -28.60 97.81 -22.78
CA MET A 202 -29.37 98.38 -21.68
C MET A 202 -28.65 99.57 -21.02
N GLU A 203 -27.34 99.46 -20.78
CA GLU A 203 -26.53 100.55 -20.23
C GLU A 203 -26.52 101.78 -21.15
N SER A 204 -26.40 101.57 -22.46
CA SER A 204 -26.50 102.64 -23.47
C SER A 204 -27.88 103.30 -23.45
N THR A 205 -28.95 102.50 -23.43
CA THR A 205 -30.33 102.99 -23.42
C THR A 205 -30.63 103.82 -22.17
N ILE A 206 -30.20 103.33 -20.99
CA ILE A 206 -30.34 104.07 -19.73
C ILE A 206 -29.57 105.39 -19.77
N SER A 207 -28.34 105.38 -20.32
CA SER A 207 -27.52 106.59 -20.45
C SER A 207 -28.15 107.62 -21.38
N GLN A 208 -28.72 107.18 -22.51
CA GLN A 208 -29.47 108.02 -23.43
C GLN A 208 -30.70 108.64 -22.74
N MET A 209 -31.56 107.80 -22.13
CA MET A 209 -32.75 108.27 -21.41
C MET A 209 -32.40 109.27 -20.31
N LYS A 210 -31.29 109.05 -19.60
CA LYS A 210 -30.78 109.98 -18.57
C LYS A 210 -30.40 111.33 -19.17
N ASN A 211 -29.72 111.35 -20.32
CA ASN A 211 -29.36 112.59 -21.01
C ASN A 211 -30.60 113.34 -21.52
N GLU A 212 -31.54 112.64 -22.17
CA GLU A 212 -32.81 113.21 -22.63
C GLU A 212 -33.63 113.81 -21.46
N LEU A 213 -33.63 113.15 -20.31
CA LEU A 213 -34.27 113.65 -19.09
C LEU A 213 -33.58 114.91 -18.55
N LEU A 214 -32.24 114.94 -18.52
CA LEU A 214 -31.47 116.12 -18.11
C LEU A 214 -31.73 117.31 -19.05
N GLU A 215 -31.75 117.09 -20.36
CA GLU A 215 -32.08 118.10 -21.36
C GLU A 215 -33.50 118.64 -21.18
N THR A 216 -34.49 117.75 -21.03
CA THR A 216 -35.88 118.15 -20.80
C THR A 216 -36.03 118.94 -19.49
N THR A 217 -35.38 118.48 -18.41
CA THR A 217 -35.39 119.16 -17.11
C THR A 217 -34.72 120.54 -17.21
N GLY A 218 -33.61 120.65 -17.95
CA GLY A 218 -32.93 121.91 -18.24
C GLY A 218 -33.82 122.88 -19.02
N ALA A 219 -34.44 122.41 -20.10
CA ALA A 219 -35.37 123.20 -20.92
C ALA A 219 -36.59 123.69 -20.10
N VAL A 220 -37.18 122.83 -19.27
CA VAL A 220 -38.27 123.20 -18.35
C VAL A 220 -37.80 124.24 -17.33
N ALA A 221 -36.63 124.06 -16.73
CA ALA A 221 -36.08 125.01 -15.76
C ALA A 221 -35.80 126.37 -16.41
N ASP A 222 -35.26 126.40 -17.62
CA ASP A 222 -34.98 127.63 -18.35
C ASP A 222 -36.26 128.32 -18.84
N ALA A 223 -37.27 127.57 -19.29
CA ALA A 223 -38.60 128.09 -19.60
C ALA A 223 -39.27 128.70 -18.35
N HIS A 224 -39.16 128.05 -17.19
CA HIS A 224 -39.66 128.56 -15.92
C HIS A 224 -38.94 129.85 -15.50
N LYS A 225 -37.60 129.90 -15.61
CA LYS A 225 -36.82 131.14 -15.37
C LYS A 225 -37.23 132.26 -16.33
N ALA A 226 -37.46 131.96 -17.61
CA ALA A 226 -37.90 132.94 -18.60
C ALA A 226 -39.31 133.47 -18.28
N SER A 227 -40.23 132.59 -17.89
CA SER A 227 -41.58 132.96 -17.43
C SER A 227 -41.55 133.86 -16.19
N LEU A 228 -40.72 133.53 -15.19
CA LEU A 228 -40.49 134.39 -14.02
C LEU A 228 -39.91 135.75 -14.40
N LYS A 229 -38.94 135.82 -15.32
CA LYS A 229 -38.39 137.08 -15.83
C LYS A 229 -39.46 137.92 -16.55
N LEU A 230 -40.38 137.30 -17.29
CA LEU A 230 -41.50 137.99 -17.94
C LEU A 230 -42.51 138.52 -16.92
N GLN A 231 -42.84 137.74 -15.87
CA GLN A 231 -43.73 138.19 -14.78
C GLN A 231 -43.13 139.33 -13.95
N PHE A 232 -41.84 139.27 -13.59
CA PHE A 232 -41.19 140.30 -12.78
C PHE A 232 -40.66 141.48 -13.60
N GLY A 233 -40.35 141.29 -14.89
CA GLY A 233 -40.04 142.37 -15.82
C GLY A 233 -41.26 143.21 -16.21
N SER A 234 -42.47 142.64 -16.12
CA SER A 234 -43.73 143.36 -16.30
C SER A 234 -44.17 144.17 -15.06
N ILE A 235 -43.44 144.10 -13.95
CA ILE A 235 -43.75 144.85 -12.71
C ILE A 235 -42.92 146.16 -12.61
N PHE A 236 -41.94 146.39 -13.50
CA PHE A 236 -41.09 147.61 -13.48
C PHE A 236 -41.08 148.40 -14.80
N ASN A 237 -42.14 148.31 -15.62
CA ASN A 237 -42.40 149.25 -16.71
C ASN A 237 -43.80 149.84 -16.57
#